data_AF-A0A6V8Q6Q8-F1
#
_entry.id   AF-A0A6V8Q6Q8-F1
#
_cell.length_a   1.000
_cell.length_b   1.000
_cell.length_c   1.000
_cell.angle_alpha   90.00
_cell.angle_beta   90.00
_cell.angle_gamma   90.00
#
_symmetry.space_group_name_H-M   'P 1'
#
loop_
_entity.id
_entity.type
_entity.pdbx_description
1 polymer ?
#
loop_
_entity_poly.entity_id
_entity_poly.type
_entity_poly.pdbx_seq_one_letter_code
_entity_poly.pdbx_strand_id
1 'polypeptide(L)'
;SGHAIQHAVGYFPLHLRTSFYPLASFGSWAAFPLFFLGFLFRSPSMMNLGILVFSLAVMFTVITLPVEFNASSRALSLLRSNNIVGSDELPYVKKVLSAAALTYVAATAMALLQLLRLIVLRNTRH
;
A
#
# COMPACT_ATOMS: atom_id res chain seq x y z
N SER A 1 13.20 3.60 36.02
CA SER A 1 12.00 3.19 35.26
C SER A 1 11.50 4.36 34.43
N GLY A 2 12.08 4.60 33.24
CA GLY A 2 11.75 5.83 32.48
C GLY A 2 12.38 5.95 31.09
N HIS A 3 12.92 4.86 30.52
CA HIS A 3 13.64 4.90 29.24
C HIS A 3 13.07 3.94 28.17
N ALA A 4 11.99 3.20 28.48
CA ALA A 4 11.34 2.30 27.52
C ALA A 4 10.14 2.94 26.78
N ILE A 5 9.67 4.12 27.22
CA ILE A 5 8.44 4.75 26.71
C ILE A 5 8.73 5.85 25.67
N GLN A 6 9.95 6.37 25.59
CA GLN A 6 10.32 7.37 24.59
C GLN A 6 10.49 6.79 23.16
N HIS A 7 10.44 5.47 23.01
CA HIS A 7 10.40 4.81 21.69
C HIS A 7 8.99 4.70 21.09
N ALA A 8 7.96 5.26 21.72
CA ALA A 8 6.56 5.08 21.27
C ALA A 8 6.12 6.01 20.12
N VAL A 9 6.87 7.05 19.76
CA VAL A 9 6.37 8.07 18.81
C VAL A 9 6.60 7.68 17.33
N GLY A 10 7.52 6.75 17.06
CA GLY A 10 7.87 6.29 15.71
C GLY A 10 7.32 4.91 15.31
N TYR A 11 6.63 4.19 16.20
CA TYR A 11 6.23 2.78 15.99
C TYR A 11 4.89 2.57 15.27
N PHE A 12 4.11 3.64 15.08
CA PHE A 12 2.78 3.52 14.46
C PHE A 12 2.85 3.09 12.97
N PRO A 13 3.74 3.66 12.12
CA PRO A 13 3.85 3.22 10.73
C PRO A 13 4.47 1.83 10.59
N LEU A 14 5.38 1.45 11.50
CA LEU A 14 6.11 0.18 11.43
C LEU A 14 5.19 -1.02 11.72
N HIS A 15 4.30 -0.91 12.72
CA HIS A 15 3.30 -1.95 13.04
C HIS A 15 2.22 -2.11 11.97
N LEU A 16 1.84 -1.02 11.31
CA LEU A 16 0.89 -1.05 10.21
C LEU A 16 1.53 -1.71 8.98
N ARG A 17 2.78 -1.36 8.65
CA ARG A 17 3.53 -2.02 7.59
C ARG A 17 3.72 -3.52 7.85
N THR A 18 4.09 -3.95 9.05
CA THR A 18 4.30 -5.38 9.33
C THR A 18 3.01 -6.19 9.37
N SER A 19 1.87 -5.59 9.74
CA SER A 19 0.58 -6.29 9.79
C SER A 19 -0.12 -6.36 8.42
N PHE A 20 0.03 -5.33 7.58
CA PHE A 20 -0.72 -5.22 6.32
C PHE A 20 0.09 -5.56 5.06
N TYR A 21 1.43 -5.45 5.09
CA TYR A 21 2.30 -5.87 3.98
C TYR A 21 2.11 -7.34 3.55
N PRO A 22 2.01 -8.33 4.47
CA PRO A 22 1.80 -9.72 4.04
C PRO A 22 0.44 -9.90 3.35
N LEU A 23 -0.61 -9.18 3.77
CA LEU A 23 -1.95 -9.32 3.16
C LEU A 23 -2.04 -8.72 1.75
N ALA A 24 -1.47 -7.53 1.54
CA ALA A 24 -1.47 -6.88 0.22
C ALA A 24 -0.50 -7.59 -0.76
N SER A 25 0.66 -8.01 -0.27
CA SER A 25 1.65 -8.74 -1.07
C SER A 25 1.17 -10.15 -1.42
N PHE A 26 0.57 -10.86 -0.47
CA PHE A 26 0.01 -12.20 -0.71
C PHE A 26 -1.21 -12.14 -1.64
N GLY A 27 -2.10 -11.16 -1.47
CA GLY A 27 -3.24 -10.95 -2.37
C GLY A 27 -2.81 -10.65 -3.81
N SER A 28 -1.76 -9.84 -4.00
CA SER A 28 -1.22 -9.54 -5.33
C SER A 28 -0.46 -10.72 -5.95
N TRP A 29 0.31 -11.46 -5.13
CA TRP A 29 1.06 -12.64 -5.58
C TRP A 29 0.15 -13.83 -5.89
N ALA A 30 -0.91 -14.05 -5.10
CA ALA A 30 -1.86 -15.15 -5.29
C ALA A 30 -2.91 -14.86 -6.37
N ALA A 31 -3.24 -13.60 -6.63
CA ALA A 31 -4.22 -13.22 -7.66
C ALA A 31 -3.79 -13.62 -9.07
N PHE A 32 -2.50 -13.49 -9.41
CA PHE A 32 -2.00 -13.80 -10.74
C PHE A 32 -2.09 -15.30 -11.07
N PRO A 33 -1.60 -16.23 -10.22
CA PRO A 33 -1.77 -17.67 -10.41
C PRO A 33 -3.23 -18.11 -10.41
N LEU A 34 -4.07 -17.61 -9.49
CA LEU A 34 -5.49 -17.98 -9.43
C LEU A 34 -6.24 -17.55 -10.70
N PHE A 35 -6.00 -16.33 -11.16
CA PHE A 35 -6.61 -15.82 -12.38
C PHE A 35 -6.11 -16.58 -13.61
N PHE A 36 -4.81 -16.86 -13.69
CA PHE A 36 -4.21 -17.59 -14.80
C PHE A 36 -4.68 -19.05 -14.85
N LEU A 37 -4.80 -19.73 -13.70
CA LEU A 37 -5.41 -21.05 -13.59
C LEU A 37 -6.88 -21.02 -14.02
N GLY A 38 -7.68 -20.05 -13.54
CA GLY A 38 -9.07 -19.87 -13.97
C GLY A 38 -9.20 -19.60 -15.48
N PHE A 39 -8.25 -18.86 -16.04
CA PHE A 39 -8.15 -18.58 -17.47
C PHE A 39 -7.79 -19.84 -18.28
N LEU A 40 -6.88 -20.67 -17.79
CA LEU A 40 -6.43 -21.91 -18.44
C LEU A 40 -7.52 -22.99 -18.40
N PHE A 41 -8.16 -23.19 -17.25
CA PHE A 41 -9.24 -24.15 -17.05
C PHE A 41 -10.62 -23.65 -17.52
N ARG A 42 -10.68 -22.45 -18.09
CA ARG A 42 -11.90 -21.84 -18.66
C ARG A 42 -13.07 -21.84 -17.66
N SER A 43 -12.78 -21.70 -16.36
CA SER A 43 -13.75 -21.73 -15.27
C SER A 43 -14.11 -20.31 -14.82
N PRO A 44 -15.32 -19.82 -15.13
CA PRO A 44 -15.75 -18.48 -14.71
C PRO A 44 -15.78 -18.33 -13.18
N SER A 45 -16.06 -19.42 -12.47
CA SER A 45 -16.10 -19.45 -11.00
C SER A 45 -14.71 -19.19 -10.39
N MET A 46 -13.65 -19.83 -10.90
CA MET A 46 -12.27 -19.59 -10.44
C MET A 46 -11.78 -18.19 -10.80
N MET A 47 -12.13 -17.68 -11.98
CA MET A 47 -11.80 -16.30 -12.36
C MET A 47 -12.47 -15.28 -11.42
N ASN A 48 -13.75 -15.48 -11.08
CA ASN A 48 -14.47 -14.65 -10.13
C ASN A 48 -13.84 -14.71 -8.73
N LEU A 49 -13.42 -15.89 -8.28
CA LEU A 49 -12.74 -16.05 -6.99
C LEU A 49 -11.41 -15.30 -6.96
N GLY A 50 -10.61 -15.39 -8.04
CA GLY A 50 -9.35 -14.64 -8.18
C GLY A 50 -9.57 -13.13 -8.18
N ILE A 51 -10.59 -12.64 -8.89
CA ILE A 51 -10.97 -11.21 -8.90
C ILE A 51 -11.44 -10.78 -7.51
N LEU A 52 -12.22 -11.60 -6.79
CA LEU A 52 -12.69 -11.30 -5.44
C LEU A 52 -11.50 -11.14 -4.47
N VAL A 53 -10.58 -12.10 -4.47
CA VAL A 53 -9.37 -12.06 -3.63
C VAL A 53 -8.51 -10.84 -3.96
N PHE A 54 -8.31 -10.55 -5.25
CA PHE A 54 -7.55 -9.37 -5.68
C PHE A 54 -8.25 -8.06 -5.31
N SER A 55 -9.57 -7.99 -5.45
CA SER A 55 -10.37 -6.83 -5.05
C SER A 55 -10.23 -6.53 -3.56
N LEU A 56 -10.22 -7.56 -2.71
CA LEU A 56 -9.98 -7.39 -1.27
C LEU A 56 -8.57 -6.83 -1.02
N ALA A 57 -7.54 -7.34 -1.70
CA ALA A 57 -6.17 -6.84 -1.58
C ALA A 57 -6.04 -5.36 -2.01
N VAL A 58 -6.69 -4.97 -3.12
CA VAL A 58 -6.75 -3.58 -3.60
C VAL A 58 -7.49 -2.70 -2.59
N MET A 59 -8.62 -3.16 -2.06
CA MET A 59 -9.39 -2.44 -1.04
C MET A 59 -8.54 -2.17 0.21
N PHE A 60 -7.81 -3.18 0.70
CA PHE A 60 -6.88 -3.00 1.82
C PHE A 60 -5.83 -1.95 1.49
N THR A 61 -5.20 -2.04 0.31
CA THR A 61 -4.18 -1.08 -0.14
C THR A 61 -4.70 0.37 -0.11
N VAL A 62 -5.92 0.60 -0.63
CA VAL A 62 -6.59 1.90 -0.61
C VAL A 62 -6.86 2.39 0.83
N ILE A 63 -7.29 1.50 1.72
CA ILE A 63 -7.59 1.85 3.13
C ILE A 63 -6.33 2.18 3.92
N THR A 64 -5.20 1.54 3.64
CA THR A 64 -3.91 1.85 4.29
C THR A 64 -3.27 3.14 3.78
N LEU A 65 -3.64 3.62 2.59
CA LEU A 65 -3.05 4.82 1.98
C LEU A 65 -3.05 6.07 2.89
N PRO A 66 -4.14 6.46 3.57
CA PRO A 66 -4.17 7.63 4.44
C PRO A 66 -3.18 7.54 5.61
N VAL A 67 -2.87 6.32 6.06
CA VAL A 67 -1.96 6.08 7.18
C VAL A 67 -0.51 6.37 6.81
N GLU A 68 -0.13 6.07 5.57
CA GLU A 68 1.19 6.37 5.00
C GLU A 68 1.37 7.88 4.77
N PHE A 69 0.32 8.56 4.32
CA PHE A 69 0.31 10.03 4.20
C PHE A 69 0.45 10.73 5.57
N ASN A 70 -0.23 10.21 6.59
CA ASN A 70 -0.11 10.71 7.95
C ASN A 70 1.30 10.48 8.51
N ALA A 71 1.89 9.30 8.25
CA ALA A 71 3.27 9.00 8.65
C ALA A 71 4.28 9.99 8.04
N SER A 72 4.17 10.28 6.74
CA SER A 72 5.01 11.26 6.05
C SER A 72 4.88 12.68 6.66
N SER A 73 3.65 13.10 6.95
CA SER A 73 3.36 14.41 7.58
C SER A 73 3.91 14.50 9.01
N ARG A 74 3.76 13.43 9.80
CA ARG A 74 4.30 13.33 11.16
C ARG A 74 5.83 13.33 11.17
N ALA A 75 6.48 12.62 10.24
CA ALA A 75 7.93 12.61 10.12
C ALA A 75 8.49 14.02 9.89
N LEU A 76 7.85 14.82 9.02
CA LEU A 76 8.24 16.21 8.79
C LEU A 76 8.12 17.07 10.06
N SER A 77 7.05 16.86 10.86
CA SER A 77 6.87 17.55 12.14
C SER A 77 7.95 17.20 13.16
N LEU A 78 8.34 15.92 13.24
CA LEU A 78 9.39 15.45 14.16
C LEU A 78 10.78 15.98 13.77
N LEU A 79 11.08 16.03 12.47
CA LEU A 79 12.35 16.57 11.99
C LEU A 79 12.47 18.07 12.29
N ARG A 80 11.36 18.81 12.20
CA ARG A 80 11.28 20.22 12.62
C ARG A 80 11.44 20.39 14.13
N SER A 81 10.73 19.60 14.94
CA SER A 81 10.71 19.79 16.40
C SER A 81 12.03 19.42 17.08
N ASN A 82 12.82 18.52 16.49
CA ASN A 82 14.08 18.05 17.06
C ASN A 82 15.31 18.81 16.54
N ASN A 83 15.15 19.88 15.74
CA ASN A 83 16.27 20.61 15.10
C ASN A 83 17.26 19.68 14.36
N ILE A 84 16.78 18.53 13.86
CA ILE A 84 17.61 17.52 13.18
C ILE A 84 18.03 18.00 11.79
N VAL A 85 17.25 18.90 11.19
CA VAL A 85 17.39 19.37 9.82
C VAL A 85 17.47 20.89 9.85
N GLY A 86 18.46 21.47 9.18
CA GLY A 86 18.60 22.92 9.07
C GLY A 86 17.39 23.56 8.38
N SER A 87 17.10 24.84 8.68
CA SER A 87 16.03 25.59 8.03
C SER A 87 16.11 25.54 6.49
N ASP A 88 17.34 25.48 5.98
CA ASP A 88 17.65 25.49 4.55
C ASP A 88 17.43 24.10 3.90
N GLU A 89 17.43 23.03 4.70
CA GLU A 89 17.27 21.64 4.26
C GLU A 89 15.82 21.15 4.34
N LEU A 90 14.97 21.82 5.13
CA LEU A 90 13.55 21.51 5.29
C LEU A 90 12.75 21.40 3.96
N PRO A 91 12.96 22.27 2.95
CA PRO A 91 12.28 22.16 1.67
C PRO A 91 12.63 20.86 0.95
N TYR A 92 13.90 20.44 1.00
CA TYR A 92 14.39 19.22 0.35
C TYR A 92 13.84 17.97 1.04
N VAL A 93 13.85 17.94 2.38
CA VAL A 93 13.28 16.85 3.17
C VAL A 93 11.78 16.70 2.92
N LYS A 94 11.03 17.80 2.89
CA LYS A 94 9.60 17.79 2.55
C LYS A 94 9.36 17.18 1.16
N LYS A 95 10.20 17.52 0.18
CA LYS A 95 10.10 17.01 -1.19
C LYS A 95 10.33 15.49 -1.24
N VAL A 96 11.33 14.98 -0.53
CA VAL A 96 11.61 13.53 -0.45
C VAL A 96 10.47 12.78 0.27
N LEU A 97 9.99 13.29 1.40
CA LEU A 97 8.88 12.69 2.16
C LEU A 97 7.58 12.67 1.36
N SER A 98 7.33 13.72 0.58
CA SER A 98 6.18 13.81 -0.31
C SER A 98 6.32 12.86 -1.52
N ALA A 99 7.52 12.74 -2.10
CA ALA A 99 7.79 11.77 -3.16
C ALA A 99 7.60 10.32 -2.68
N ALA A 100 8.02 9.99 -1.46
CA ALA A 100 7.78 8.68 -0.85
C ALA A 100 6.28 8.39 -0.63
N ALA A 101 5.46 9.39 -0.30
CA ALA A 101 4.02 9.21 -0.22
C ALA A 101 3.39 9.02 -1.62
N LEU A 102 3.90 9.74 -2.63
CA LEU A 102 3.45 9.61 -4.02
C LEU A 102 3.74 8.23 -4.63
N THR A 103 4.83 7.56 -4.26
CA THR A 103 5.09 6.18 -4.74
C THR A 103 4.03 5.19 -4.24
N TYR A 104 3.50 5.40 -3.02
CA TYR A 104 2.40 4.60 -2.50
C TYR A 104 1.08 4.86 -3.23
N VAL A 105 0.80 6.13 -3.58
CA VAL A 105 -0.33 6.48 -4.46
C VAL A 105 -0.21 5.80 -5.81
N ALA A 106 0.97 5.85 -6.42
CA ALA A 106 1.23 5.21 -7.70
C ALA A 106 1.01 3.70 -7.63
N ALA A 107 1.49 3.03 -6.57
CA ALA A 107 1.26 1.61 -6.34
C ALA A 107 -0.23 1.26 -6.22
N THR A 108 -0.99 2.09 -5.49
CA THR A 108 -2.44 1.90 -5.33
C THR A 108 -3.18 2.10 -6.65
N ALA A 109 -2.82 3.13 -7.41
CA ALA A 109 -3.38 3.38 -8.75
C ALA A 109 -3.08 2.22 -9.72
N MET A 110 -1.85 1.70 -9.70
CA MET A 110 -1.48 0.53 -10.51
C MET A 110 -2.32 -0.70 -10.13
N ALA A 111 -2.54 -0.95 -8.84
CA ALA A 111 -3.35 -2.06 -8.36
C ALA A 111 -4.82 -1.94 -8.81
N LEU A 112 -5.39 -0.73 -8.77
CA LEU A 112 -6.74 -0.43 -9.28
C LEU A 112 -6.85 -0.66 -10.80
N LEU A 113 -5.87 -0.19 -11.58
CA LEU A 113 -5.82 -0.42 -13.03
C LEU A 113 -5.73 -1.91 -13.36
N GLN A 114 -4.95 -2.66 -12.59
CA GLN A 114 -4.84 -4.10 -12.76
C GLN A 114 -6.16 -4.81 -12.45
N LEU A 115 -6.90 -4.37 -11.43
CA LEU A 115 -8.21 -4.94 -11.09
C LEU A 115 -9.20 -4.71 -12.23
N LEU A 116 -9.23 -3.48 -12.76
CA LEU A 116 -10.05 -3.13 -13.90
C LEU A 116 -9.69 -3.98 -15.13
N ARG A 117 -8.39 -4.20 -15.38
CA ARG A 117 -7.91 -5.09 -16.45
C ARG A 117 -8.44 -6.52 -16.30
N LEU A 118 -8.42 -7.09 -15.10
CA LEU A 118 -8.92 -8.45 -14.85
C LEU A 118 -10.43 -8.55 -15.10
N ILE A 119 -11.19 -7.53 -14.70
CA ILE A 119 -12.64 -7.44 -14.95
C ILE A 119 -12.94 -7.38 -16.45
N VAL A 120 -12.22 -6.53 -17.20
CA VAL A 120 -12.36 -6.42 -18.66
C VAL A 120 -12.04 -7.76 -19.34
N LEU A 121 -10.93 -8.40 -18.97
CA LEU A 121 -10.53 -9.67 -19.58
C LEU A 121 -11.55 -10.80 -19.29
N ARG A 122 -12.13 -10.83 -18.09
CA ARG A 122 -13.24 -11.72 -17.76
C ARG A 122 -14.46 -11.45 -18.67
N ASN A 123 -14.80 -10.18 -18.88
CA ASN A 123 -15.95 -9.80 -19.70
C ASN A 123 -15.78 -10.15 -21.19
N THR A 124 -14.56 -10.12 -21.73
CA THR A 124 -14.29 -10.53 -23.12
C THR A 124 -14.50 -12.03 -23.40
N ARG A 125 -14.75 -12.85 -22.37
CA ARG A 125 -15.00 -14.29 -22.50
C ARG A 125 -16.45 -14.71 -22.23
N HIS A 126 -17.34 -13.75 -21.96
CA HIS A 126 -18.79 -13.96 -21.98
C HIS A 126 -19.29 -13.93 -23.43
#